data_AF-A0A060CB15-F1
#
_entry.id   AF-A0A060CB15-F1
#
_cell.length_a   1.000
_cell.length_b   1.000
_cell.length_c   1.000
_cell.angle_alpha   90.00
_cell.angle_beta   90.00
_cell.angle_gamma   90.00
#
_symmetry.space_group_name_H-M   'P 1'
#
loop_
_entity.id
_entity.type
_entity.pdbx_description
1 polymer ?
#
loop_
_entity_poly.entity_id
_entity_poly.type
_entity_poly.pdbx_seq_one_letter_code
_entity_poly.pdbx_strand_id
1 'polypeptide(L)'
;MKALGVSKLFGAGKRKTTINLAADSAHGGGSGVSAGSTFKVFTLAAALNQGIPVSTKINSPQTTSVSGYQPCKYTGTYQGKKYKNEPLGGGPWPSVSNAGDSEAGNFDLKSGTWHSVNTFYAQLEKRVGVCNA
;
A
#
# COMPACT_ATOMS: atom_id res chain seq x y z
N MET A 1 4.36 20.74 -13.32
CA MET A 1 5.61 20.16 -12.76
C MET A 1 6.74 21.14 -13.02
N LYS A 2 7.53 21.54 -12.01
CA LYS A 2 8.57 22.58 -12.17
C LYS A 2 9.99 21.99 -12.31
N ALA A 3 10.28 20.90 -11.60
CA ALA A 3 11.50 20.11 -11.75
C ALA A 3 11.28 18.69 -11.17
N LEU A 4 12.10 17.73 -11.59
CA LEU A 4 12.18 16.37 -11.02
C LEU A 4 13.64 16.07 -10.68
N GLY A 5 13.88 15.56 -9.47
CA GLY A 5 15.20 15.13 -9.02
C GLY A 5 15.41 13.64 -9.25
N VAL A 6 16.56 13.27 -9.82
CA VAL A 6 17.00 11.88 -9.95
C VAL A 6 18.37 11.72 -9.28
N SER A 7 18.53 10.68 -8.47
CA SER A 7 19.73 10.45 -7.65
C SER A 7 20.88 9.76 -8.40
N LYS A 8 20.69 9.44 -9.68
CA LYS A 8 21.65 8.70 -10.52
C LYS A 8 21.97 9.51 -11.77
N LEU A 9 23.25 9.56 -12.11
CA LEU A 9 23.71 10.12 -13.38
C LEU A 9 23.28 9.20 -14.53
N PHE A 10 23.07 9.79 -15.71
CA PHE A 10 22.73 9.05 -16.91
C PHE A 10 23.90 8.15 -17.39
N GLY A 11 23.60 6.92 -17.81
CA GLY A 11 24.53 5.99 -18.47
C GLY A 11 24.45 4.54 -17.99
N ALA A 12 25.13 3.62 -18.69
CA ALA A 12 25.11 2.18 -18.42
C ALA A 12 26.18 1.69 -17.40
N GLY A 13 26.95 2.61 -16.82
CA GLY A 13 28.04 2.29 -15.89
C GLY A 13 27.60 2.08 -14.44
N LYS A 14 28.53 1.65 -13.58
CA LYS A 14 28.28 1.47 -12.14
C LYS A 14 27.74 2.77 -11.52
N ARG A 15 26.65 2.67 -10.76
CA ARG A 15 25.93 3.80 -10.13
C ARG A 15 25.33 4.82 -11.12
N LYS A 16 25.17 4.45 -12.39
CA LYS A 16 24.45 5.22 -13.40
C LYS A 16 23.15 4.49 -13.80
N THR A 17 22.25 5.19 -14.47
CA THR A 17 21.00 4.63 -15.00
C THR A 17 20.76 5.14 -16.42
N THR A 18 20.26 4.28 -17.31
CA THR A 18 19.69 4.70 -18.59
C THR A 18 18.18 4.92 -18.51
N ILE A 19 17.57 4.61 -17.36
CA ILE A 19 16.14 4.77 -17.08
C ILE A 19 15.92 6.08 -16.35
N ASN A 20 14.94 6.87 -16.81
CA ASN A 20 14.41 8.01 -16.10
C ASN A 20 13.53 7.55 -14.92
N LEU A 21 14.13 7.44 -13.72
CA LEU A 21 13.47 6.90 -12.53
C LEU A 21 12.27 7.74 -12.04
N ALA A 22 12.13 8.97 -12.51
CA ALA A 22 11.06 9.89 -12.12
C ALA A 22 9.93 9.97 -13.15
N ALA A 23 9.98 9.20 -14.24
CA ALA A 23 9.01 9.25 -15.32
C ALA A 23 8.47 7.88 -15.71
N ASP A 24 7.43 7.89 -16.53
CA ASP A 24 6.83 6.68 -17.11
C ASP A 24 7.63 6.18 -18.33
N SER A 25 7.20 5.04 -18.88
CA SER A 25 7.83 4.43 -20.06
C SER A 25 7.78 5.32 -21.32
N ALA A 26 6.75 6.15 -21.49
CA ALA A 26 6.64 7.06 -22.63
C ALA A 26 7.73 8.15 -22.60
N HIS A 27 8.26 8.48 -21.42
CA HIS A 27 9.29 9.49 -21.22
C HIS A 27 10.65 8.89 -20.80
N GLY A 28 10.93 7.66 -21.23
CA GLY A 28 12.21 6.97 -21.00
C GLY A 28 12.39 6.40 -19.59
N GLY A 29 11.32 6.32 -18.81
CA GLY A 29 11.26 5.74 -17.48
C GLY A 29 10.80 4.28 -17.46
N GLY A 30 10.43 3.81 -16.27
CA GLY A 30 10.10 2.41 -16.02
C GLY A 30 8.59 2.17 -15.84
N SER A 31 8.25 0.95 -15.41
CA SER A 31 6.89 0.56 -15.01
C SER A 31 6.49 1.02 -13.60
N GLY A 32 7.33 1.83 -12.94
CA GLY A 32 7.16 2.26 -11.56
C GLY A 32 7.83 1.35 -10.52
N VAL A 33 7.67 1.71 -9.24
CA VAL A 33 8.17 0.99 -8.08
C VAL A 33 7.05 0.86 -7.04
N SER A 34 7.18 -0.10 -6.11
CA SER A 34 6.23 -0.21 -4.99
C SER A 34 6.27 1.07 -4.15
N ALA A 35 5.09 1.65 -3.91
CA ALA A 35 4.95 2.85 -3.05
C ALA A 35 5.20 2.54 -1.56
N GLY A 36 5.11 1.27 -1.16
CA GLY A 36 5.26 0.84 0.23
C GLY A 36 4.28 1.55 1.17
N SER A 37 4.72 1.83 2.40
CA SER A 37 3.88 2.44 3.45
C SER A 37 3.30 3.81 3.09
N THR A 38 3.79 4.49 2.06
CA THR A 38 3.19 5.76 1.61
C THR A 38 1.75 5.56 1.10
N PHE A 39 1.40 4.36 0.65
CA PHE A 39 0.05 4.04 0.17
C PHE A 39 -1.00 3.92 1.29
N LYS A 40 -0.56 3.73 2.54
CA LYS A 40 -1.44 3.63 3.73
C LYS A 40 -2.35 4.85 3.92
N VAL A 41 -1.94 6.01 3.40
CA VAL A 41 -2.73 7.24 3.48
C VAL A 41 -4.09 7.12 2.82
N PHE A 42 -4.23 6.27 1.79
CA PHE A 42 -5.52 6.09 1.11
C PHE A 42 -6.49 5.26 1.97
N THR A 43 -6.01 4.17 2.58
CA THR A 43 -6.77 3.42 3.60
C THR A 43 -7.18 4.30 4.77
N LEU A 44 -6.27 5.17 5.25
CA LEU A 44 -6.57 6.11 6.35
C LEU A 44 -7.64 7.12 5.94
N ALA A 45 -7.52 7.73 4.76
CA ALA A 45 -8.50 8.68 4.25
C ALA A 45 -9.89 8.02 4.10
N ALA A 46 -9.93 6.79 3.59
CA ALA A 46 -11.15 6.02 3.48
C ALA A 46 -11.77 5.67 4.84
N ALA A 47 -10.96 5.30 5.83
CA ALA A 47 -11.41 5.10 7.21
C ALA A 47 -12.07 6.35 7.79
N LEU A 48 -11.43 7.51 7.61
CA LEU A 48 -11.96 8.79 8.07
C LEU A 48 -13.27 9.15 7.33
N ASN A 49 -13.33 8.92 6.02
CA ASN A 49 -14.53 9.17 5.22
C ASN A 49 -15.72 8.28 5.64
N GLN A 50 -15.45 7.06 6.10
CA GLN A 50 -16.47 6.16 6.67
C GLN A 50 -16.84 6.49 8.12
N GLY A 51 -16.26 7.55 8.71
CA GLY A 51 -16.54 7.96 10.07
C GLY A 51 -15.93 7.05 11.14
N ILE A 52 -14.89 6.27 10.80
CA ILE A 52 -14.16 5.48 11.81
C ILE A 52 -13.52 6.47 12.80
N PRO A 53 -13.86 6.42 14.11
CA PRO A 53 -13.31 7.36 15.08
C PRO A 53 -11.79 7.28 15.14
N VAL A 54 -11.10 8.42 15.24
CA VAL A 54 -9.63 8.48 15.40
C VAL A 54 -9.11 7.72 16.61
N SER A 55 -9.97 7.51 17.62
CA SER A 55 -9.71 6.72 18.83
C SER A 55 -9.91 5.21 18.65
N THR A 56 -10.31 4.75 17.46
CA THR A 56 -10.51 3.31 17.17
C THR A 56 -9.22 2.57 17.38
N LYS A 57 -9.21 1.66 18.36
CA LYS A 57 -8.05 0.83 18.68
C LYS A 57 -8.10 -0.51 17.97
N ILE A 58 -6.95 -0.95 17.47
CA ILE A 58 -6.76 -2.27 16.86
C ILE A 58 -5.54 -2.92 17.51
N ASN A 59 -5.72 -4.13 18.04
CA ASN A 59 -4.61 -4.95 18.51
C ASN A 59 -3.76 -5.40 17.32
N SER A 60 -2.51 -4.94 17.27
CA SER A 60 -1.61 -5.10 16.13
C SER A 60 -0.34 -5.78 16.63
N PRO A 61 -0.29 -7.13 16.65
CA PRO A 61 0.90 -7.85 17.07
C PRO A 61 2.02 -7.68 16.04
N GLN A 62 3.24 -8.13 16.38
CA GLN A 62 4.40 -7.99 15.49
C GLN A 62 4.22 -8.68 14.14
N THR A 63 3.57 -9.86 14.17
CA THR A 63 3.19 -10.62 12.99
C THR A 63 1.76 -11.10 13.14
N THR A 64 0.97 -11.06 12.06
CA THR A 64 -0.40 -11.59 12.03
C THR A 64 -0.78 -12.12 10.67
N SER A 65 -1.88 -12.86 10.60
CA SER A 65 -2.56 -13.21 9.37
C SER A 65 -3.88 -12.46 9.29
N VAL A 66 -4.19 -11.91 8.12
CA VAL A 66 -5.44 -11.18 7.87
C VAL A 66 -6.16 -11.80 6.70
N SER A 67 -7.40 -12.22 6.89
CA SER A 67 -8.24 -12.82 5.84
C SER A 67 -9.63 -12.20 5.83
N GLY A 68 -10.38 -12.46 4.75
CA GLY A 68 -11.76 -11.96 4.59
C GLY A 68 -11.84 -10.53 4.06
N TYR A 69 -10.86 -10.11 3.24
CA TYR A 69 -10.99 -8.89 2.45
C TYR A 69 -12.09 -9.07 1.40
N GLN A 70 -12.90 -8.03 1.19
CA GLN A 70 -13.93 -8.04 0.15
C GLN A 70 -13.29 -7.87 -1.23
N PRO A 71 -13.53 -8.74 -2.22
CA PRO A 71 -13.03 -8.53 -3.57
C PRO A 71 -13.75 -7.37 -4.26
N CYS A 72 -13.06 -6.70 -5.17
CA CYS A 72 -13.59 -5.56 -5.94
C CYS A 72 -13.98 -5.96 -7.35
N LYS A 73 -15.01 -5.31 -7.88
CA LYS A 73 -15.35 -5.43 -9.30
C LYS A 73 -14.24 -4.78 -10.13
N TYR A 74 -13.61 -5.57 -10.99
CA TYR A 74 -12.51 -5.13 -11.84
C TYR A 74 -12.82 -5.40 -13.31
N THR A 75 -12.44 -4.42 -14.15
CA THR A 75 -12.45 -4.55 -15.61
C THR A 75 -11.06 -4.17 -16.10
N GLY A 76 -10.35 -5.12 -16.70
CA GLY A 76 -8.97 -4.92 -17.14
C GLY A 76 -8.19 -6.23 -17.20
N THR A 77 -6.87 -6.13 -17.31
CA THR A 77 -5.97 -7.29 -17.27
C THR A 77 -5.23 -7.31 -15.94
N TYR A 78 -5.18 -8.45 -15.27
CA TYR A 78 -4.39 -8.67 -14.07
C TYR A 78 -3.70 -10.04 -14.16
N GLN A 79 -2.38 -10.07 -13.94
CA GLN A 79 -1.54 -11.28 -14.10
C GLN A 79 -1.79 -12.04 -15.42
N GLY A 80 -1.96 -11.31 -16.53
CA GLY A 80 -2.21 -11.88 -17.86
C GLY A 80 -3.64 -12.37 -18.11
N LYS A 81 -4.52 -12.39 -17.11
CA LYS A 81 -5.95 -12.72 -17.26
C LYS A 81 -6.78 -11.45 -17.46
N LYS A 82 -7.71 -11.48 -18.41
CA LYS A 82 -8.72 -10.43 -18.61
C LYS A 82 -9.91 -10.65 -17.67
N TYR A 83 -10.39 -9.58 -17.07
CA TYR A 83 -11.56 -9.52 -16.20
C TYR A 83 -12.57 -8.53 -16.80
N LYS A 84 -13.86 -8.87 -16.75
CA LYS A 84 -14.95 -8.00 -17.20
C LYS A 84 -16.01 -7.90 -16.11
N ASN A 85 -15.93 -6.85 -15.29
CA ASN A 85 -16.80 -6.65 -14.13
C ASN A 85 -16.85 -7.87 -13.18
N GLU A 86 -15.69 -8.50 -12.99
CA GLU A 86 -15.52 -9.71 -12.17
C GLU A 86 -14.86 -9.36 -10.84
N PRO A 87 -15.13 -10.13 -9.76
CA PRO A 87 -14.44 -9.93 -8.49
C PRO A 87 -12.96 -10.27 -8.61
N LEU A 88 -12.10 -9.33 -8.21
CA LEU A 88 -10.65 -9.48 -8.11
C LEU A 88 -10.18 -9.05 -6.73
N GLY A 89 -9.15 -9.72 -6.20
CA GLY A 89 -8.62 -9.45 -4.87
C GLY A 89 -9.35 -10.25 -3.79
N GLY A 90 -9.33 -9.73 -2.55
CA GLY A 90 -10.01 -10.38 -1.41
C GLY A 90 -9.26 -11.57 -0.79
N GLY A 91 -8.10 -11.94 -1.33
CA GLY A 91 -7.29 -13.07 -0.86
C GLY A 91 -6.73 -12.86 0.56
N PRO A 92 -6.39 -13.93 1.27
CA PRO A 92 -5.78 -13.82 2.59
C PRO A 92 -4.35 -13.29 2.50
N TRP A 93 -3.95 -12.57 3.54
CA TRP A 93 -2.57 -12.18 3.80
C TRP A 93 -2.06 -13.07 4.93
N PRO A 94 -1.42 -14.21 4.60
CA PRO A 94 -1.10 -15.24 5.59
C PRO A 94 0.00 -14.81 6.58
N SER A 95 0.82 -13.82 6.21
CA SER A 95 1.86 -13.26 7.06
C SER A 95 2.04 -11.78 6.76
N VAL A 96 1.73 -10.94 7.73
CA VAL A 96 1.97 -9.50 7.74
C VAL A 96 2.84 -9.22 8.95
N SER A 97 3.98 -8.57 8.75
CA SER A 97 4.92 -8.24 9.83
C SER A 97 5.28 -6.76 9.82
N ASN A 98 5.50 -6.18 10.99
CA ASN A 98 6.01 -4.82 11.11
C ASN A 98 7.53 -4.75 10.89
N ALA A 99 8.07 -3.55 10.75
CA ALA A 99 9.49 -3.37 10.43
C ALA A 99 10.38 -3.39 11.69
N GLY A 100 9.84 -3.00 12.85
CA GLY A 100 10.56 -3.02 14.13
C GLY A 100 9.81 -3.77 15.23
N ASP A 101 10.53 -4.37 16.18
CA ASP A 101 9.95 -5.17 17.27
C ASP A 101 9.10 -4.37 18.26
N SER A 102 9.29 -3.04 18.29
CA SER A 102 8.51 -2.11 19.10
C SER A 102 7.20 -1.65 18.46
N GLU A 103 6.88 -2.10 17.24
CA GLU A 103 5.65 -1.74 16.50
C GLU A 103 4.46 -2.68 16.83
N ALA A 104 4.54 -3.39 17.95
CA ALA A 104 3.49 -4.31 18.42
C ALA A 104 2.69 -3.74 19.61
N GLY A 105 1.36 -3.93 19.59
CA GLY A 105 0.48 -3.49 20.67
C GLY A 105 -0.87 -2.95 20.18
N ASN A 106 -1.56 -2.24 21.06
CA ASN A 106 -2.82 -1.59 20.71
C ASN A 106 -2.55 -0.18 20.17
N PHE A 107 -2.89 0.05 18.90
CA PHE A 107 -2.72 1.35 18.25
C PHE A 107 -4.09 1.93 17.91
N ASP A 108 -4.20 3.26 17.99
CA ASP A 108 -5.29 4.01 17.37
C ASP A 108 -4.89 4.50 15.96
N LEU A 109 -5.79 5.19 15.25
CA LEU A 109 -5.51 5.70 13.90
C LEU A 109 -4.30 6.64 13.87
N LYS A 110 -4.05 7.41 14.94
CA LYS A 110 -2.92 8.33 15.01
C LYS A 110 -1.63 7.57 15.23
N SER A 111 -1.56 6.74 16.28
CA SER A 111 -0.33 6.02 16.62
C SER A 111 0.02 4.97 15.57
N GLY A 112 -0.97 4.26 15.02
CA GLY A 112 -0.76 3.27 13.96
C GLY A 112 -0.21 3.89 12.68
N THR A 113 -0.65 5.12 12.35
CA THR A 113 -0.12 5.91 11.23
C THR A 113 1.27 6.46 11.53
N TRP A 114 1.46 7.06 12.69
CA TRP A 114 2.73 7.66 13.10
C TRP A 114 3.88 6.64 13.08
N HIS A 115 3.61 5.43 13.59
CA HIS A 115 4.57 4.33 13.61
C HIS A 115 4.52 3.48 12.34
N SER A 116 3.67 3.80 11.36
CA SER A 116 3.57 3.04 10.10
C SER A 116 3.36 1.53 10.32
N VAL A 117 2.53 1.14 11.29
CA VAL A 117 2.34 -0.26 11.71
C VAL A 117 1.63 -1.07 10.61
N ASN A 118 2.30 -2.07 10.04
CA ASN A 118 1.77 -2.90 8.96
C ASN A 118 0.56 -3.74 9.40
N THR A 119 0.64 -4.37 10.57
CA THR A 119 -0.43 -5.23 11.08
C THR A 119 -1.68 -4.44 11.49
N PHE A 120 -1.52 -3.17 11.87
CA PHE A 120 -2.63 -2.22 12.06
C PHE A 120 -3.33 -1.93 10.74
N TYR A 121 -2.56 -1.56 9.70
CA TYR A 121 -3.13 -1.18 8.41
C TYR A 121 -3.77 -2.34 7.65
N ALA A 122 -3.23 -3.54 7.72
CA ALA A 122 -3.88 -4.72 7.15
C ALA A 122 -5.27 -4.96 7.79
N GLN A 123 -5.37 -4.82 9.11
CA GLN A 123 -6.65 -4.96 9.81
C GLN A 123 -7.60 -3.77 9.54
N LEU A 124 -7.08 -2.55 9.44
CA LEU A 124 -7.87 -1.36 9.11
C LEU A 124 -8.43 -1.48 7.69
N GLU A 125 -7.61 -1.88 6.71
CA GLU A 125 -8.02 -2.07 5.33
C GLU A 125 -9.09 -3.15 5.20
N LYS A 126 -9.02 -4.22 6.00
CA LYS A 126 -10.10 -5.22 6.08
C LYS A 126 -11.43 -4.60 6.52
N ARG A 127 -11.38 -3.65 7.47
CA ARG A 127 -12.58 -2.96 7.98
C ARG A 127 -13.13 -1.93 6.99
N VAL A 128 -12.25 -1.19 6.31
CA VAL A 128 -12.60 -0.17 5.32
C VAL A 128 -13.11 -0.78 4.02
N GLY A 129 -12.54 -1.94 3.65
CA GLY A 129 -12.75 -2.60 2.37
C GLY A 129 -11.78 -2.08 1.31
N VAL A 130 -11.11 -3.01 0.61
CA VAL A 130 -10.09 -2.72 -0.41
C VAL A 130 -10.63 -1.97 -1.63
N CYS A 131 -11.95 -1.83 -1.78
CA CYS A 131 -12.59 -1.10 -2.87
C CYS A 131 -12.87 0.37 -2.54
N ASN A 132 -12.79 0.70 -1.25
CA ASN A 132 -13.00 2.05 -0.74
C ASN A 132 -11.67 2.74 -0.37
N ALA A 133 -10.61 1.93 -0.23
CA ALA A 133 -9.26 2.36 0.06
C ALA A 133 -8.53 2.85 -1.19
#